data_AF-A0A3P5YUR3-F1
#
_entry.id   AF-A0A3P5YUR3-F1
#
_cell.length_a   1.000
_cell.length_b   1.000
_cell.length_c   1.000
_cell.angle_alpha   90.00
_cell.angle_beta   90.00
_cell.angle_gamma   90.00
#
_symmetry.space_group_name_H-M   'P 1'
#
loop_
_entity.id
_entity.type
_entity.pdbx_description
1 polymer ?
#
loop_
_entity_poly.entity_id
_entity_poly.type
_entity_poly.pdbx_seq_one_letter_code
_entity_poly.pdbx_strand_id
1 'polypeptide(L)'
;MVLRPLIGSNTRFCLVRVLKDGVAFDPALTKILGDMDPWLLPLKPPEDHDCHRKIVNDSYYKDAVEYMRLTMQSPRYVSLAALHPLVQLLLIGGLVDEAMKVVEEMWNKVHDIKPFRIKAAMMEKFHHNNDLLAKCYEDILKIDPSCVTTLKKLIAMSKEVGYSRESLIEMIALHVEASFPEPLIWKEFAEVLILFFENVSMLQRIWRRRESANILC
;
A
#
# COMPACT_ATOMS: atom_id res chain seq x y z
N MET A 1 -25.04 14.18 -0.46
CA MET A 1 -25.11 13.32 0.74
C MET A 1 -25.46 11.94 0.26
N VAL A 2 -24.49 11.02 0.24
CA VAL A 2 -24.76 9.61 -0.07
C VAL A 2 -24.07 8.81 1.02
N LEU A 3 -24.87 8.30 1.95
CA LEU A 3 -24.46 7.29 2.91
C LEU A 3 -24.72 5.93 2.27
N ARG A 4 -23.75 5.03 2.29
CA ARG A 4 -24.01 3.60 2.11
C ARG A 4 -23.50 2.84 3.34
N PRO A 5 -24.36 2.07 4.04
CA PRO A 5 -23.94 1.17 5.09
C PRO A 5 -23.72 -0.24 4.51
N LEU A 6 -22.75 -1.00 5.05
CA LEU A 6 -22.86 -2.46 5.18
C LEU A 6 -22.18 -2.93 6.48
N ILE A 7 -23.03 -3.17 7.48
CA ILE A 7 -23.10 -4.29 8.44
C ILE A 7 -21.78 -4.98 8.85
N GLY A 8 -21.47 -4.93 10.16
CA GLY A 8 -20.58 -5.88 10.83
C GLY A 8 -19.63 -5.26 11.86
N SER A 9 -20.17 -4.95 13.05
CA SER A 9 -19.50 -4.79 14.35
C SER A 9 -18.03 -4.33 14.42
N ASN A 10 -17.87 -3.13 14.99
CA ASN A 10 -16.72 -2.64 15.75
C ASN A 10 -15.52 -2.11 14.96
N THR A 11 -15.68 -0.97 14.29
CA THR A 11 -14.56 -0.17 13.77
C THR A 11 -14.77 1.30 14.07
N ARG A 12 -13.77 1.95 14.66
CA ARG A 12 -13.70 3.42 14.73
C ARG A 12 -13.65 3.93 13.30
N PHE A 13 -14.72 4.60 12.88
CA PHE A 13 -14.78 5.34 11.64
C PHE A 13 -13.72 6.47 11.66
N CYS A 14 -12.82 6.53 10.68
CA CYS A 14 -12.24 7.82 10.32
C CYS A 14 -13.28 8.57 9.50
N LEU A 15 -14.05 9.41 10.20
CA LEU A 15 -15.11 10.22 9.65
C LEU A 15 -14.48 11.51 9.11
N VAL A 16 -13.95 11.49 7.89
CA VAL A 16 -13.50 12.75 7.25
C VAL A 16 -14.73 13.54 6.83
N ARG A 17 -15.18 14.43 7.73
CA ARG A 17 -16.21 15.43 7.40
C ARG A 17 -15.62 16.43 6.41
N VAL A 18 -16.06 16.34 5.15
CA VAL A 18 -15.99 17.49 4.24
C VAL A 18 -17.06 18.48 4.68
N LEU A 19 -16.69 19.42 5.55
CA LEU A 19 -17.49 20.62 5.81
C LEU A 19 -17.22 21.63 4.70
N LYS A 20 -18.30 22.18 4.15
CA LYS A 20 -18.30 23.01 2.94
C LYS A 20 -17.49 24.31 3.04
N ASP A 21 -17.03 24.75 4.21
CA ASP A 21 -16.39 26.06 4.38
C ASP A 21 -15.26 26.07 5.44
N GLY A 22 -14.30 25.16 5.30
CA GLY A 22 -13.10 25.12 6.14
C GLY A 22 -12.85 23.74 6.74
N VAL A 23 -11.65 23.20 6.52
CA VAL A 23 -11.24 21.89 7.02
C VAL A 23 -11.12 21.97 8.54
N ALA A 24 -12.11 21.46 9.26
CA ALA A 24 -11.97 21.20 10.68
C ALA A 24 -10.98 20.04 10.83
N PHE A 25 -9.79 20.33 11.35
CA PHE A 25 -8.74 19.34 11.53
C PHE A 25 -9.12 18.36 12.66
N ASP A 26 -9.07 17.07 12.34
CA ASP A 26 -9.40 15.96 13.24
C ASP A 26 -8.15 15.53 14.03
N PRO A 27 -8.12 15.62 15.37
CA PRO A 27 -6.99 15.14 16.18
C PRO A 27 -6.64 13.66 15.94
N ALA A 28 -7.60 12.84 15.48
CA ALA A 28 -7.32 11.45 15.10
C ALA A 28 -6.37 11.38 13.90
N LEU A 29 -6.46 12.33 12.96
CA LEU A 29 -5.57 12.42 11.80
C LEU A 29 -4.13 12.68 12.24
N THR A 30 -3.89 13.62 13.16
CA THR A 30 -2.53 13.90 13.67
C THR A 30 -1.87 12.65 14.22
N LYS A 31 -2.63 11.85 14.98
CA LYS A 31 -2.13 10.61 15.55
C LYS A 31 -1.79 9.59 14.45
N ILE A 32 -2.69 9.40 13.48
CA ILE A 32 -2.46 8.49 12.36
C ILE A 32 -1.21 8.91 11.58
N LEU A 33 -1.08 10.20 11.27
CA LEU A 33 0.08 10.77 10.57
C LEU A 33 1.37 10.60 11.39
N GLY A 34 1.31 10.78 12.71
CA GLY A 34 2.46 10.59 13.62
C GLY A 34 2.96 9.15 13.68
N ASP A 35 2.09 8.17 13.40
CA ASP A 35 2.36 6.74 13.38
C ASP A 35 2.70 6.21 11.96
N MET A 36 2.75 7.08 10.94
CA MET A 36 3.10 6.66 9.58
C MET A 36 4.59 6.37 9.43
N ASP A 37 4.91 5.50 8.46
CA ASP A 37 6.30 5.15 8.16
C ASP A 37 7.08 6.41 7.76
N PRO A 38 8.24 6.71 8.38
CA PRO A 38 9.06 7.89 8.06
C PRO A 38 9.48 7.95 6.59
N TRP A 39 9.53 6.83 5.88
CA TRP A 39 9.77 6.82 4.44
C TRP A 39 8.63 7.53 3.69
N LEU A 40 7.37 7.34 4.08
CA LEU A 40 6.24 7.99 3.44
C LEU A 40 6.07 9.43 3.96
N LEU A 41 6.13 9.62 5.27
CA LEU A 41 5.89 10.91 5.90
C LEU A 41 7.01 11.24 6.92
N PRO A 42 8.15 11.77 6.44
CA PRO A 42 9.30 12.08 7.31
C PRO A 42 9.03 13.29 8.22
N LEU A 43 8.11 14.17 7.82
CA LEU A 43 7.73 15.36 8.57
C LEU A 43 6.41 15.10 9.31
N LYS A 44 6.47 15.13 10.63
CA LYS A 44 5.26 15.02 11.45
C LYS A 44 4.53 16.37 11.48
N PRO A 45 3.19 16.38 11.33
CA PRO A 45 2.42 17.60 11.55
C PRO A 45 2.62 18.11 12.99
N PRO A 46 2.54 19.42 13.24
CA PRO A 46 2.54 19.95 14.61
C PRO A 46 1.44 19.32 15.46
N GLU A 47 1.76 19.02 16.72
CA GLU A 47 0.77 18.52 17.68
C GLU A 47 -0.25 19.61 18.05
N ASP A 48 0.17 20.88 18.05
CA ASP A 48 -0.69 22.02 18.29
C ASP A 48 -1.65 22.27 17.12
N HIS A 49 -2.95 22.18 17.39
CA HIS A 49 -4.03 22.30 16.40
C HIS A 49 -4.02 23.66 15.70
N ASP A 50 -3.79 24.73 16.46
CA ASP A 50 -3.77 26.08 15.92
C ASP A 50 -2.55 26.31 15.02
N CYS A 51 -1.39 25.77 15.39
CA CYS A 51 -0.20 25.76 14.53
C CYS A 51 -0.45 24.99 13.24
N HIS A 52 -0.99 23.78 13.32
CA HIS A 52 -1.34 22.99 12.15
C HIS A 52 -2.31 23.74 11.23
N ARG A 53 -3.37 24.31 11.82
CA ARG A 53 -4.37 25.10 11.11
C ARG A 53 -3.74 26.32 10.42
N LYS A 54 -2.78 27.00 11.05
CA LYS A 54 -2.05 28.12 10.43
C LYS A 54 -1.26 27.65 9.22
N ILE A 55 -0.53 26.53 9.33
CA ILE A 55 0.26 25.97 8.22
C ILE A 55 -0.64 25.65 7.02
N VAL A 56 -1.71 24.87 7.21
CA VAL A 56 -2.55 24.44 6.08
C VAL A 56 -3.41 25.57 5.47
N ASN A 57 -3.56 26.69 6.19
CA ASN A 57 -4.24 27.88 5.67
C ASN A 57 -3.30 28.93 5.08
N ASP A 58 -1.99 28.79 5.29
CA ASP A 58 -0.96 29.67 4.75
C ASP A 58 -0.91 29.63 3.21
N SER A 59 -0.53 30.75 2.60
CA SER A 59 -0.44 30.86 1.14
C SER A 59 0.64 29.95 0.56
N TYR A 60 1.80 29.82 1.21
CA TYR A 60 2.89 28.98 0.70
C TYR A 60 2.51 27.51 0.68
N TYR A 61 1.77 27.03 1.68
CA TYR A 61 1.23 25.66 1.67
C TYR A 61 0.26 25.44 0.51
N LYS A 62 -0.69 26.37 0.31
CA LYS A 62 -1.67 26.28 -0.78
C LYS A 62 -1.02 26.34 -2.15
N ASP A 63 -0.06 27.24 -2.33
CA ASP A 63 0.71 27.39 -3.56
C ASP A 63 1.55 26.13 -3.83
N ALA A 64 2.17 25.54 -2.80
CA ALA A 64 2.92 24.29 -2.93
C ALA A 64 2.03 23.12 -3.39
N VAL A 65 0.84 22.98 -2.79
CA VAL A 65 -0.14 21.96 -3.23
C VAL A 65 -0.52 22.19 -4.70
N GLU A 66 -0.82 23.43 -5.07
CA GLU A 66 -1.23 23.77 -6.44
C GLU A 66 -0.12 23.51 -7.46
N TYR A 67 1.11 23.95 -7.19
CA TYR A 67 2.25 23.68 -8.06
C TYR A 67 2.53 22.19 -8.20
N MET A 68 2.38 21.41 -7.13
CA MET A 68 2.55 19.95 -7.20
C MET A 68 1.43 19.30 -8.03
N ARG A 69 0.18 19.75 -7.92
CA ARG A 69 -0.92 19.29 -8.79
C ARG A 69 -0.65 19.60 -10.27
N LEU A 70 -0.19 20.81 -10.58
CA LEU A 70 0.23 21.17 -11.95
C LEU A 70 1.39 20.28 -12.42
N THR A 71 2.34 19.98 -11.54
CA THR A 71 3.46 19.08 -11.84
C THR A 71 2.98 17.66 -12.16
N MET A 72 1.87 17.19 -11.59
CA MET A 72 1.28 15.89 -11.95
C MET A 72 0.74 15.82 -13.38
N GLN A 73 0.50 16.96 -14.03
CA GLN A 73 0.09 17.05 -15.44
C GLN A 73 1.29 16.99 -16.40
N SER A 74 2.51 17.04 -15.88
CA SER A 74 3.75 16.96 -16.65
C SER A 74 4.05 15.53 -17.14
N PRO A 75 5.05 15.33 -18.03
CA PRO A 75 5.46 14.01 -18.50
C PRO A 75 5.72 13.02 -17.36
N ARG A 76 5.60 11.71 -17.65
CA ARG A 76 5.58 10.63 -16.65
C ARG A 76 6.71 10.67 -15.62
N TYR A 77 7.94 10.99 -16.04
CA TYR A 77 9.09 11.05 -15.13
C TYR A 77 8.99 12.22 -14.13
N VAL A 78 8.40 13.35 -14.56
CA VAL A 78 8.18 14.52 -13.71
C VAL A 78 7.06 14.25 -12.71
N SER A 79 5.94 13.71 -13.18
CA SER A 79 4.80 13.38 -12.31
C SER A 79 5.13 12.27 -11.31
N LEU A 80 5.95 11.29 -11.68
CA LEU A 80 6.44 10.27 -10.75
C LEU A 80 7.32 10.86 -9.62
N ALA A 81 8.16 11.84 -9.95
CA ALA A 81 8.97 12.54 -8.94
C ALA A 81 8.09 13.36 -7.98
N ALA A 82 7.05 14.03 -8.50
CA ALA A 82 6.14 14.87 -7.74
C ALA A 82 5.10 14.10 -6.90
N LEU A 83 4.83 12.84 -7.22
CA LEU A 83 3.82 12.02 -6.54
C LEU A 83 3.99 12.03 -5.02
N HIS A 84 5.20 11.78 -4.53
CA HIS A 84 5.45 11.62 -3.10
C HIS A 84 5.36 12.94 -2.32
N PRO A 85 5.98 14.06 -2.77
CA PRO A 85 5.72 15.38 -2.19
C PRO A 85 4.25 15.76 -2.19
N LEU A 86 3.52 15.53 -3.29
CA LEU A 86 2.09 15.85 -3.36
C LEU A 86 1.29 15.05 -2.33
N VAL A 87 1.52 13.73 -2.24
CA VAL A 87 0.85 12.87 -1.25
C VAL A 87 1.14 13.36 0.17
N GLN A 88 2.37 13.73 0.49
CA GLN A 88 2.73 14.27 1.80
C GLN A 88 1.96 15.56 2.11
N LEU A 89 1.92 16.51 1.18
CA LEU A 89 1.17 17.75 1.35
C LEU A 89 -0.32 17.48 1.53
N LEU A 90 -0.92 16.65 0.69
CA LEU A 90 -2.34 16.29 0.79
C LEU A 90 -2.67 15.61 2.13
N LEU A 91 -1.82 14.70 2.61
CA LEU A 91 -1.99 14.05 3.91
C LEU A 91 -1.92 15.06 5.06
N ILE A 92 -0.94 15.99 5.03
CA ILE A 92 -0.84 17.09 6.00
C ILE A 92 -2.11 17.97 5.94
N GLY A 93 -2.63 18.24 4.75
CA GLY A 93 -3.89 18.97 4.56
C GLY A 93 -5.16 18.24 4.99
N GLY A 94 -5.07 16.97 5.39
CA GLY A 94 -6.23 16.12 5.66
C GLY A 94 -7.03 15.72 4.41
N LEU A 95 -6.44 15.88 3.22
CA LEU A 95 -7.02 15.52 1.93
C LEU A 95 -6.69 14.06 1.57
N VAL A 96 -7.03 13.12 2.45
CA VAL A 96 -6.67 11.69 2.35
C VAL A 96 -7.25 11.04 1.08
N ASP A 97 -8.53 11.31 0.77
CA ASP A 97 -9.19 10.75 -0.42
C ASP A 97 -8.55 11.25 -1.72
N GLU A 98 -8.15 12.53 -1.75
CA GLU A 98 -7.43 13.09 -2.89
C GLU A 98 -6.04 12.46 -3.03
N ALA A 99 -5.31 12.30 -1.91
CA ALA A 99 -4.01 11.64 -1.90
C ALA A 99 -4.12 10.21 -2.46
N MET A 100 -5.14 9.45 -2.04
CA MET A 100 -5.35 8.08 -2.53
C MET A 100 -5.64 8.08 -4.03
N LYS A 101 -6.54 8.96 -4.49
CA LYS A 101 -6.87 9.09 -5.91
C LYS A 101 -5.66 9.38 -6.78
N VAL A 102 -4.80 10.32 -6.36
CA VAL A 102 -3.58 10.68 -7.10
C VAL A 102 -2.62 9.49 -7.21
N VAL A 103 -2.49 8.70 -6.14
CA VAL A 103 -1.66 7.48 -6.13
C VAL A 103 -2.23 6.41 -7.08
N GLU A 104 -3.54 6.20 -7.07
CA GLU A 104 -4.21 5.24 -7.97
C GLU A 104 -4.13 5.63 -9.44
N GLU A 105 -4.24 6.93 -9.73
CA GLU A 105 -4.04 7.43 -11.09
C GLU A 105 -2.61 7.21 -11.58
N MET A 106 -1.60 7.37 -10.70
CA MET A 106 -0.20 7.11 -11.05
C MET A 106 0.09 5.62 -11.18
N TRP A 107 -0.45 4.80 -10.30
CA TRP A 107 -0.36 3.34 -10.36
C TRP A 107 -0.70 2.80 -11.75
N ASN A 108 -1.76 3.32 -12.37
CA ASN A 108 -2.21 2.88 -13.70
C ASN A 108 -1.35 3.40 -14.87
N LYS A 109 -0.45 4.37 -14.62
CA LYS A 109 0.34 5.06 -15.66
C LYS A 109 1.79 4.61 -15.73
N VAL A 110 2.35 4.10 -14.64
CA VAL A 110 3.78 3.80 -14.53
C VAL A 110 4.01 2.40 -13.97
N HIS A 111 5.03 1.72 -14.51
CA HIS A 111 5.51 0.45 -13.96
C HIS A 111 6.67 0.73 -12.99
N ASP A 112 6.38 1.50 -11.95
CA ASP A 112 7.33 1.84 -10.88
C ASP A 112 6.77 1.33 -9.55
N ILE A 113 7.64 0.86 -8.65
CA ILE A 113 7.22 0.30 -7.36
C ILE A 113 6.75 1.36 -6.36
N LYS A 114 7.17 2.63 -6.54
CA LYS A 114 6.93 3.72 -5.59
C LYS A 114 5.44 4.01 -5.38
N PRO A 115 4.58 4.19 -6.41
CA PRO A 115 3.14 4.31 -6.22
C PRO A 115 2.52 3.14 -5.45
N PHE A 116 3.03 1.92 -5.66
CA PHE A 116 2.51 0.72 -5.01
C PHE A 116 2.79 0.73 -3.50
N ARG A 117 4.03 1.06 -3.12
CA ARG A 117 4.43 1.20 -1.72
C ARG A 117 3.68 2.33 -1.02
N ILE A 118 3.49 3.47 -1.69
CA ILE A 118 2.69 4.58 -1.14
C ILE A 118 1.24 4.13 -0.91
N LYS A 119 0.62 3.48 -1.90
CA LYS A 119 -0.76 2.97 -1.78
C LYS A 119 -0.91 2.04 -0.58
N ALA A 120 -0.05 1.03 -0.47
CA ALA A 120 -0.11 0.07 0.62
C ALA A 120 0.06 0.73 2.00
N ALA A 121 1.01 1.65 2.13
CA ALA A 121 1.24 2.39 3.38
C ALA A 121 0.03 3.26 3.77
N MET A 122 -0.60 3.91 2.79
CA MET A 122 -1.84 4.67 3.04
C MET A 122 -3.01 3.75 3.40
N MET A 123 -3.16 2.62 2.70
CA MET A 123 -4.22 1.66 3.00
C MET A 123 -4.09 1.10 4.41
N GLU A 124 -2.89 0.72 4.83
CA GLU A 124 -2.62 0.22 6.19
C GLU A 124 -3.07 1.18 7.30
N LYS A 125 -3.03 2.49 7.05
CA LYS A 125 -3.35 3.52 8.05
C LYS A 125 -4.76 4.07 7.95
N PHE A 126 -5.29 4.23 6.75
CA PHE A 126 -6.57 4.91 6.50
C PHE A 126 -7.72 3.98 6.10
N HIS A 127 -7.44 2.73 5.68
CA HIS A 127 -8.45 1.81 5.19
C HIS A 127 -8.37 0.44 5.85
N HIS A 128 -9.43 0.01 6.53
CA HIS A 128 -9.45 -1.28 7.25
C HIS A 128 -9.90 -2.46 6.38
N ASN A 129 -9.75 -2.37 5.05
CA ASN A 129 -10.07 -3.47 4.16
C ASN A 129 -8.82 -4.36 3.99
N ASN A 130 -8.78 -5.45 4.76
CA ASN A 130 -7.66 -6.39 4.75
C ASN A 130 -7.45 -7.05 3.39
N ASP A 131 -8.51 -7.37 2.64
CA ASP A 131 -8.39 -8.02 1.34
C ASP A 131 -7.72 -7.09 0.31
N LEU A 132 -8.14 -5.82 0.30
CA LEU A 132 -7.52 -4.82 -0.59
C LEU A 132 -6.09 -4.49 -0.17
N LEU A 133 -5.79 -4.48 1.14
CA LEU A 133 -4.44 -4.27 1.64
C LEU A 133 -3.52 -5.44 1.28
N ALA A 134 -3.98 -6.68 1.49
CA ALA A 134 -3.26 -7.87 1.09
C ALA A 134 -2.99 -7.86 -0.42
N LYS A 135 -3.98 -7.46 -1.23
CA LYS A 135 -3.82 -7.30 -2.67
C LYS A 135 -2.74 -6.28 -3.03
N CYS A 136 -2.65 -5.17 -2.31
CA CYS A 136 -1.57 -4.19 -2.50
C CYS A 136 -0.19 -4.79 -2.18
N TYR A 137 -0.07 -5.58 -1.12
CA TYR A 137 1.18 -6.26 -0.79
C TYR A 137 1.57 -7.33 -1.82
N GLU A 138 0.62 -8.10 -2.34
CA GLU A 138 0.88 -9.02 -3.44
C GLU A 138 1.37 -8.29 -4.69
N ASP A 139 0.74 -7.17 -5.05
CA ASP A 139 1.11 -6.43 -6.25
C ASP A 139 2.50 -5.78 -6.09
N ILE A 140 2.89 -5.37 -4.88
CA ILE A 140 4.27 -4.98 -4.55
C ILE A 140 5.24 -6.16 -4.78
N LEU A 141 4.95 -7.35 -4.25
CA LEU A 141 5.83 -8.52 -4.37
C LEU A 141 5.91 -9.07 -5.79
N LYS A 142 4.90 -8.87 -6.64
CA LYS A 142 4.97 -9.23 -8.05
C LYS A 142 5.92 -8.32 -8.85
N ILE A 143 6.13 -7.09 -8.39
CA ILE A 143 7.05 -6.13 -9.02
C ILE A 143 8.45 -6.22 -8.39
N ASP A 144 8.51 -6.33 -7.07
CA ASP A 144 9.74 -6.44 -6.29
C ASP A 144 9.62 -7.64 -5.35
N PRO A 145 9.86 -8.87 -5.86
CA PRO A 145 9.73 -10.07 -5.05
C PRO A 145 10.78 -10.14 -3.94
N SER A 146 11.87 -9.36 -4.01
CA SER A 146 12.92 -9.31 -3.00
C SER A 146 12.51 -8.56 -1.71
N CYS A 147 11.35 -7.89 -1.71
CA CYS A 147 10.90 -7.03 -0.62
C CYS A 147 10.48 -7.81 0.64
N VAL A 148 11.47 -8.16 1.48
CA VAL A 148 11.31 -8.89 2.74
C VAL A 148 10.31 -8.20 3.68
N THR A 149 10.30 -6.86 3.72
CA THR A 149 9.40 -6.10 4.59
C THR A 149 7.94 -6.32 4.21
N THR A 150 7.61 -6.31 2.92
CA THR A 150 6.24 -6.57 2.44
C THR A 150 5.83 -8.02 2.69
N LEU A 151 6.74 -8.97 2.45
CA LEU A 151 6.46 -10.39 2.74
C LEU A 151 6.15 -10.62 4.22
N LYS A 152 6.93 -10.00 5.12
CA LYS A 152 6.66 -10.05 6.57
C LYS A 152 5.26 -9.52 6.93
N LYS A 153 4.78 -8.49 6.24
CA LYS A 153 3.42 -7.96 6.46
C LYS A 153 2.34 -8.97 6.05
N LEU A 154 2.48 -9.65 4.91
CA LEU A 154 1.54 -10.73 4.52
C LEU A 154 1.58 -11.93 5.49
N ILE A 155 2.75 -12.28 6.02
CA ILE A 155 2.90 -13.31 7.05
C ILE A 155 2.19 -12.88 8.36
N ALA A 156 2.27 -11.61 8.74
CA ALA A 156 1.52 -11.10 9.89
C ALA A 156 0.01 -11.16 9.63
N MET A 157 -0.45 -10.72 8.45
CA MET A 157 -1.86 -10.76 8.09
C MET A 157 -2.44 -12.17 8.06
N SER A 158 -1.68 -13.20 7.68
CA SER A 158 -2.18 -14.58 7.71
C SER A 158 -2.41 -15.10 9.12
N LYS A 159 -1.64 -14.60 10.09
CA LYS A 159 -1.76 -14.95 11.51
C LYS A 159 -2.86 -14.16 12.22
N GLU A 160 -3.00 -12.89 11.88
CA GLU A 160 -3.85 -11.94 12.62
C GLU A 160 -5.27 -11.84 12.05
N VAL A 161 -5.40 -11.81 10.72
CA VAL A 161 -6.67 -11.49 10.04
C VAL A 161 -7.08 -12.57 9.03
N GLY A 162 -6.39 -13.69 9.00
CA GLY A 162 -6.77 -14.85 8.19
C GLY A 162 -6.52 -14.71 6.69
N TYR A 163 -5.49 -13.94 6.27
CA TYR A 163 -5.06 -13.92 4.87
C TYR A 163 -4.79 -15.33 4.34
N SER A 164 -5.23 -15.60 3.10
CA SER A 164 -5.19 -16.94 2.47
C SER A 164 -3.79 -17.54 2.51
N ARG A 165 -3.73 -18.81 2.95
CA ARG A 165 -2.49 -19.58 3.00
C ARG A 165 -1.97 -19.87 1.59
N GLU A 166 -2.88 -20.14 0.67
CA GLU A 166 -2.61 -20.37 -0.75
C GLU A 166 -1.90 -19.16 -1.34
N SER A 167 -2.49 -17.96 -1.21
CA SER A 167 -1.87 -16.73 -1.72
C SER A 167 -0.55 -16.41 -1.01
N LEU A 168 -0.44 -16.64 0.30
CA LEU A 168 0.82 -16.45 1.02
C LEU A 168 1.93 -17.37 0.51
N ILE A 169 1.62 -18.64 0.23
CA ILE A 169 2.59 -19.61 -0.30
C ILE A 169 3.04 -19.21 -1.70
N GLU A 170 2.13 -18.71 -2.54
CA GLU A 170 2.51 -18.14 -3.84
C GLU A 170 3.49 -16.96 -3.69
N MET A 171 3.25 -16.06 -2.73
CA MET A 171 4.15 -14.92 -2.49
C MET A 171 5.51 -15.33 -1.89
N ILE A 172 5.54 -16.36 -1.03
CA ILE A 172 6.80 -16.93 -0.52
C ILE A 172 7.58 -17.58 -1.67
N ALA A 173 6.92 -18.35 -2.54
CA ALA A 173 7.56 -18.97 -3.69
C ALA A 173 8.19 -17.92 -4.63
N LEU A 174 7.48 -16.82 -4.91
CA LEU A 174 8.01 -15.70 -5.69
C LEU A 174 9.25 -15.07 -5.04
N HIS A 175 9.24 -14.87 -3.71
CA HIS A 175 10.38 -14.33 -2.98
C HIS A 175 11.59 -15.28 -3.01
N VAL A 176 11.35 -16.58 -2.80
CA VAL A 176 12.38 -17.62 -2.90
C VAL A 176 12.96 -17.64 -4.31
N GLU A 177 12.14 -17.60 -5.35
CA GLU A 177 12.60 -17.56 -6.75
C GLU A 177 13.55 -16.38 -7.02
N ALA A 178 13.17 -15.18 -6.58
CA ALA A 178 13.99 -13.99 -6.76
C ALA A 178 15.31 -14.00 -5.97
N SER A 179 15.47 -14.91 -5.00
CA SER A 179 16.73 -15.10 -4.27
C SER A 179 17.74 -15.97 -5.02
N PHE A 180 17.41 -16.43 -6.23
CA PHE A 180 18.22 -17.35 -7.06
C PHE A 180 18.78 -18.56 -6.27
N PRO A 181 17.91 -19.33 -5.60
CA PRO A 181 18.35 -20.37 -4.69
C PRO A 181 18.78 -21.61 -5.47
N GLU A 182 19.67 -22.40 -4.87
CA GLU A 182 20.10 -23.67 -5.45
C GLU A 182 18.91 -24.64 -5.64
N PRO A 183 18.95 -25.57 -6.61
CA PRO A 183 17.87 -26.54 -6.83
C PRO A 183 17.47 -27.34 -5.59
N LEU A 184 18.42 -27.55 -4.66
CA LEU A 184 18.16 -28.21 -3.38
C LEU A 184 17.15 -27.42 -2.52
N ILE A 185 17.27 -26.10 -2.44
CA ILE A 185 16.36 -25.24 -1.66
C ILE A 185 14.94 -25.32 -2.23
N TRP A 186 14.79 -25.35 -3.55
CA TRP A 186 13.50 -25.56 -4.21
C TRP A 186 12.89 -26.93 -3.91
N LYS A 187 13.72 -27.97 -3.87
CA LYS A 187 13.30 -29.32 -3.51
C LYS A 187 12.78 -29.35 -2.06
N GLU A 188 13.55 -28.82 -1.12
CA GLU A 188 13.15 -28.73 0.31
C GLU A 188 11.86 -27.93 0.48
N PHE A 189 11.73 -26.78 -0.20
CA PHE A 189 10.49 -26.00 -0.16
C PHE A 189 9.29 -26.81 -0.66
N ALA A 190 9.44 -27.53 -1.78
CA ALA A 190 8.38 -28.38 -2.31
C ALA A 190 8.02 -29.55 -1.38
N GLU A 191 9.02 -30.20 -0.75
CA GLU A 191 8.80 -31.29 0.21
C GLU A 191 8.04 -30.80 1.45
N VAL A 192 8.39 -29.63 1.99
CA VAL A 192 7.65 -28.99 3.09
C VAL A 192 6.19 -28.72 2.68
N LEU A 193 5.96 -28.24 1.45
CA LEU A 193 4.60 -28.02 0.95
C LEU A 193 3.84 -29.33 0.79
N ILE A 194 4.47 -30.41 0.32
CA ILE A 194 3.83 -31.73 0.20
C ILE A 194 3.38 -32.22 1.58
N LEU A 195 4.28 -32.20 2.57
CA LEU A 195 3.95 -32.56 3.95
C LEU A 195 2.80 -31.72 4.52
N PHE A 196 2.72 -30.45 4.13
CA PHE A 196 1.64 -29.55 4.56
C PHE A 196 0.32 -29.78 3.80
N PHE A 197 0.39 -30.22 2.53
CA PHE A 197 -0.74 -30.35 1.61
C PHE A 197 -1.12 -31.78 1.24
N GLU A 198 -0.79 -32.78 2.05
CA GLU A 198 -1.41 -34.12 1.97
C GLU A 198 -2.94 -34.12 2.25
N ASN A 199 -3.59 -32.95 2.15
CA ASN A 199 -4.98 -32.71 1.72
C ASN A 199 -5.05 -31.87 0.40
N VAL A 200 -4.65 -32.49 -0.71
CA VAL A 200 -5.05 -32.37 -2.15
C VAL A 200 -5.48 -31.00 -2.74
N SER A 201 -4.71 -30.48 -3.72
CA SER A 201 -5.13 -30.00 -5.08
C SER A 201 -4.27 -28.87 -5.70
N MET A 202 -3.41 -28.19 -4.94
CA MET A 202 -2.72 -26.96 -5.40
C MET A 202 -1.49 -27.22 -6.29
N LEU A 203 -0.80 -28.36 -6.11
CA LEU A 203 0.51 -28.65 -6.72
C LEU A 203 0.49 -28.74 -8.25
N GLN A 204 -0.65 -29.11 -8.85
CA GLN A 204 -0.77 -29.22 -10.31
C GLN A 204 -0.73 -27.86 -11.05
N ARG A 205 -0.91 -26.74 -10.34
CA ARG A 205 -0.81 -25.38 -10.91
C ARG A 205 0.60 -24.81 -10.88
N ILE A 206 1.35 -25.07 -9.80
CA ILE A 206 2.73 -24.59 -9.64
C ILE A 206 3.68 -25.36 -10.58
N TRP A 207 3.53 -26.68 -10.66
CA TRP A 207 4.35 -27.52 -11.54
C TRP A 207 4.16 -27.18 -13.02
N ARG A 208 2.91 -26.91 -13.46
CA ARG A 208 2.60 -26.50 -14.86
C ARG A 208 3.25 -25.18 -15.29
N ARG A 209 3.52 -24.25 -14.36
CA ARG A 209 4.21 -22.99 -14.70
C ARG A 209 5.69 -23.20 -14.97
N ARG A 210 6.32 -24.22 -14.37
CA ARG A 210 7.73 -24.58 -14.60
C ARG A 210 7.95 -25.19 -16.00
N GLU A 211 7.03 -26.05 -16.45
CA GLU A 211 7.11 -26.64 -17.81
C GLU A 211 7.11 -25.55 -18.90
N SER A 212 6.37 -24.46 -18.69
CA SER A 212 6.26 -23.36 -19.66
C SER A 212 7.51 -22.47 -19.71
N ALA A 213 8.31 -22.43 -18.64
CA ALA A 213 9.54 -21.65 -18.57
C ALA A 213 10.77 -22.39 -19.15
N ASN A 214 10.75 -23.73 -19.17
CA ASN A 214 11.85 -24.56 -19.69
C ASN A 214 11.77 -24.85 -21.20
N ILE A 215 10.79 -24.32 -21.93
CA ILE A 215 10.65 -24.49 -23.40
C ILE A 215 11.29 -23.32 -24.18
N LEU A 216 11.85 -22.32 -23.49
CA LEU A 216 12.45 -21.11 -24.11
C LEU A 216 13.96 -20.95 -23.86
N CYS A 217 14.68 -22.03 -23.55
CA CYS A 217 16.15 -22.08 -23.61
C CYS A 217 16.61 -23.17 -24.59
#